data_AF-A0A8H4UE79-F1
#
_entry.id   AF-A0A8H4UE79-F1
#
_cell.length_a   1.000
_cell.length_b   1.000
_cell.length_c   1.000
_cell.angle_alpha   90.00
_cell.angle_beta   90.00
_cell.angle_gamma   90.00
#
_symmetry.space_group_name_H-M   'P 1'
#
loop_
_entity.id
_entity.type
_entity.pdbx_description
1 polymer ?
#
loop_
_entity_poly.entity_id
_entity_poly.type
_entity_poly.pdbx_seq_one_letter_code
_entity_poly.pdbx_strand_id
1 'polypeptide(L)'
;MAIAGDMESVFEVGPVFRAENSNTHRHLTEFTGLDFEKTFRHHYHEVLDFAEELLVFILTELKERYKDEIAVIQKSYPKAGDFKLPKDGKALRLNYMDGVALLKEAGVDTSEQEAFENDFTTAMEKKLGQIIREKYDTDFYVLDRFPMAVRPFYTKADPEDPT
;
A
#
# COMPACT_ATOMS: atom_id res chain seq x y z
N MET A 1 -13.23 -11.04 -14.25
CA MET A 1 -13.86 -12.12 -15.07
C MET A 1 -13.07 -13.41 -15.04
N ALA A 2 -11.73 -13.39 -15.15
CA ALA A 2 -10.91 -14.60 -15.10
C ALA A 2 -11.19 -15.48 -13.88
N ILE A 3 -11.30 -14.88 -12.68
CA ILE A 3 -11.69 -15.59 -11.45
C ILE A 3 -13.05 -16.30 -11.59
N ALA A 4 -14.04 -15.63 -12.18
CA ALA A 4 -15.36 -16.21 -12.42
C ALA A 4 -15.37 -17.24 -13.56
N GLY A 5 -14.30 -17.32 -14.35
CA GLY A 5 -14.03 -18.36 -15.34
C GLY A 5 -13.11 -19.45 -14.80
N ASP A 6 -13.15 -19.70 -13.49
CA ASP A 6 -12.42 -20.74 -12.76
C ASP A 6 -10.88 -20.62 -12.81
N MET A 7 -10.35 -19.45 -13.15
CA MET A 7 -8.92 -19.18 -13.03
C MET A 7 -8.61 -18.71 -11.61
N GLU A 8 -8.17 -19.62 -10.73
CA GLU A 8 -8.00 -19.39 -9.29
C GLU A 8 -6.94 -18.33 -8.93
N SER A 9 -5.93 -18.12 -9.79
CA SER A 9 -4.82 -17.21 -9.54
C SER A 9 -4.33 -16.66 -10.87
N VAL A 10 -4.45 -15.35 -11.05
CA VAL A 10 -4.07 -14.67 -12.30
C VAL A 10 -3.27 -13.41 -12.00
N PHE A 11 -2.41 -13.04 -12.94
CA PHE A 11 -1.72 -11.75 -12.93
C PHE A 11 -1.63 -11.19 -14.34
N GLU A 12 -1.48 -9.88 -14.44
CA GLU A 12 -1.32 -9.16 -15.70
C GLU A 12 -0.19 -8.12 -15.55
N VAL A 13 0.60 -8.00 -16.61
CA VAL A 13 1.60 -6.93 -16.78
C VAL A 13 1.27 -6.23 -18.08
N GLY A 14 0.72 -5.01 -17.99
CA GLY A 14 0.14 -4.35 -19.16
C GLY A 14 -0.03 -2.84 -18.98
N PRO A 15 -0.43 -2.12 -20.04
CA PRO A 15 -0.69 -0.69 -19.95
C PRO A 15 -2.00 -0.40 -19.19
N VAL A 16 -1.91 0.52 -18.23
CA VAL A 16 -3.05 1.07 -17.49
C VAL A 16 -3.21 2.54 -17.87
N PHE A 17 -4.44 2.93 -18.18
CA PHE A 17 -4.79 4.29 -18.59
C PHE A 17 -5.59 4.99 -17.50
N ARG A 18 -5.19 6.22 -17.18
CA ARG A 18 -5.91 7.12 -16.26
C ARG A 18 -6.34 8.37 -17.01
N ALA A 19 -7.65 8.61 -17.05
CA ALA A 19 -8.26 9.70 -17.80
C ALA A 19 -8.42 10.98 -16.96
N GLU A 20 -8.15 10.91 -15.66
CA GLU A 20 -8.25 12.04 -14.75
C GLU A 20 -7.27 13.14 -15.13
N ASN A 21 -7.74 14.39 -15.14
CA ASN A 21 -6.89 15.55 -15.40
C ASN A 21 -6.05 15.91 -14.16
N SER A 22 -5.04 15.10 -13.88
CA SER A 22 -4.16 15.23 -12.71
C SER A 22 -2.71 15.48 -13.14
N ASN A 23 -2.31 16.76 -13.13
CA ASN A 23 -0.95 17.17 -13.50
C ASN A 23 -0.08 17.32 -12.24
N THR A 24 0.39 16.19 -11.70
CA THR A 24 1.30 16.17 -10.55
C THR A 24 2.60 15.44 -10.89
N HIS A 25 3.63 15.59 -10.05
CA HIS A 25 4.90 14.87 -10.18
C HIS A 25 4.79 13.35 -9.94
N ARG A 26 3.60 12.82 -9.62
CA ARG A 26 3.37 11.40 -9.29
C ARG A 26 2.33 10.72 -10.19
N HIS A 27 1.69 11.45 -11.10
CA HIS A 27 0.60 10.92 -11.91
C HIS A 27 0.93 11.02 -13.40
N LEU A 28 0.65 9.93 -14.12
CA LEU A 28 0.72 9.82 -15.57
C LEU A 28 -0.63 9.31 -16.08
N THR A 29 -0.98 9.64 -17.32
CA THR A 29 -2.20 9.15 -17.97
C THR A 29 -2.05 7.74 -18.54
N GLU A 30 -0.81 7.26 -18.67
CA GLU A 30 -0.46 5.90 -19.10
C GLU A 30 0.75 5.42 -18.29
N PHE A 31 0.69 4.21 -17.76
CA PHE A 31 1.79 3.56 -17.05
C PHE A 31 1.66 2.03 -17.14
N THR A 32 2.71 1.30 -16.79
CA THR A 32 2.66 -0.17 -16.73
C THR A 32 2.09 -0.62 -15.38
N GLY A 33 0.93 -1.27 -15.42
CA GLY A 33 0.30 -1.92 -14.27
C GLY A 33 0.89 -3.30 -14.02
N LEU A 34 0.89 -3.67 -12.74
CA LEU A 34 1.17 -5.02 -12.25
C LEU A 34 -0.01 -5.43 -11.39
N ASP A 35 -0.94 -6.16 -11.98
CA ASP A 35 -2.21 -6.52 -11.35
C ASP A 35 -2.22 -8.02 -11.05
N PHE A 36 -2.84 -8.41 -9.96
CA PHE A 36 -3.12 -9.82 -9.66
C PHE A 36 -4.48 -9.95 -9.01
N GLU A 37 -5.11 -11.11 -9.22
CA GLU A 37 -6.36 -11.47 -8.58
C GLU A 37 -6.28 -12.95 -8.18
N LYS A 38 -6.79 -13.29 -7.00
CA LYS A 38 -6.64 -14.62 -6.43
C LYS A 38 -7.87 -15.02 -5.62
N THR A 39 -8.34 -16.25 -5.81
CA THR A 39 -9.36 -16.86 -4.93
C THR A 39 -8.76 -17.19 -3.57
N PHE A 40 -9.53 -17.00 -2.50
CA PHE A 40 -9.21 -17.43 -1.14
C PHE A 40 -10.27 -18.39 -0.60
N ARG A 41 -9.98 -19.10 0.51
CA ARG A 41 -10.89 -20.12 1.04
C ARG A 41 -11.72 -19.63 2.22
N HIS A 42 -11.11 -18.95 3.17
CA HIS A 42 -11.72 -18.62 4.46
C HIS A 42 -11.70 -17.13 4.74
N HIS A 43 -10.59 -16.45 4.47
CA HIS A 43 -10.44 -15.03 4.76
C HIS A 43 -9.63 -14.32 3.69
N TYR A 44 -9.97 -13.06 3.37
CA TYR A 44 -9.23 -12.28 2.37
C TYR A 44 -7.77 -12.01 2.77
N HIS A 45 -7.45 -12.16 4.07
CA HIS A 45 -6.07 -12.11 4.54
C HIS A 45 -5.17 -13.15 3.87
N GLU A 46 -5.70 -14.26 3.35
CA GLU A 46 -4.89 -15.18 2.53
C GLU A 46 -4.33 -14.49 1.26
N VAL A 47 -5.09 -13.57 0.67
CA VAL A 47 -4.65 -12.77 -0.49
C VAL A 47 -3.73 -11.63 -0.04
N LEU A 48 -4.02 -11.03 1.12
CA LEU A 48 -3.18 -9.98 1.70
C LEU A 48 -1.79 -10.50 2.09
N ASP A 49 -1.73 -11.67 2.73
CA ASP A 49 -0.50 -12.39 3.07
C ASP A 49 0.35 -12.60 1.81
N PHE A 50 -0.27 -13.10 0.73
CA PHE A 50 0.42 -13.27 -0.55
C PHE A 50 0.96 -11.95 -1.11
N ALA A 51 0.18 -10.86 -1.06
CA ALA A 51 0.59 -9.55 -1.56
C ALA A 51 1.79 -8.99 -0.79
N GLU A 52 1.79 -9.16 0.53
CA GLU A 52 2.88 -8.75 1.40
C GLU A 52 4.15 -9.57 1.16
N GLU A 53 4.02 -10.89 1.11
CA GLU A 53 5.14 -11.78 0.82
C GLU A 53 5.76 -11.47 -0.55
N LEU A 54 4.93 -11.18 -1.57
CA LEU A 54 5.40 -10.76 -2.89
C LEU A 54 6.24 -9.46 -2.81
N LEU A 55 5.75 -8.43 -2.11
CA LEU A 55 6.46 -7.16 -1.99
C LEU A 55 7.74 -7.30 -1.16
N VAL A 56 7.71 -8.04 -0.05
CA VAL A 56 8.89 -8.35 0.75
C VAL A 56 9.92 -9.11 -0.08
N PHE A 57 9.50 -10.10 -0.87
CA PHE A 57 10.36 -10.83 -1.78
C PHE A 57 11.02 -9.90 -2.80
N ILE A 58 10.24 -9.09 -3.51
CA ILE A 58 10.76 -8.14 -4.51
C ILE A 58 11.79 -7.21 -3.87
N LEU A 59 11.45 -6.56 -2.74
CA LEU A 59 12.31 -5.58 -2.10
C LEU A 59 13.58 -6.19 -1.51
N THR A 60 13.51 -7.44 -1.04
CA THR A 60 14.68 -8.19 -0.54
C THR A 60 15.58 -8.60 -1.69
N GLU A 61 15.04 -9.22 -2.73
CA GLU A 61 15.81 -9.69 -3.88
C GLU A 61 16.40 -8.52 -4.70
N LEU A 62 15.75 -7.35 -4.73
CA LEU A 62 16.31 -6.15 -5.33
C LEU A 62 17.62 -5.73 -4.64
N LYS A 63 17.64 -5.75 -3.30
CA LYS A 63 18.84 -5.40 -2.54
C LYS A 63 19.96 -6.41 -2.72
N GLU A 64 19.64 -7.69 -2.82
CA GLU A 64 20.66 -8.74 -2.96
C GLU A 64 21.22 -8.82 -4.39
N ARG A 65 20.34 -8.82 -5.39
CA ARG A 65 20.72 -9.05 -6.80
C ARG A 65 21.19 -7.80 -7.53
N TYR A 66 20.74 -6.62 -7.11
CA TYR A 66 20.96 -5.35 -7.82
C TYR A 66 21.62 -4.27 -6.94
N LYS A 67 22.38 -4.67 -5.90
CA LYS A 67 23.06 -3.72 -5.00
C LYS A 67 23.98 -2.75 -5.72
N ASP A 68 24.66 -3.19 -6.78
CA ASP A 68 25.64 -2.38 -7.49
C ASP A 68 24.93 -1.31 -8.33
N GLU A 69 23.83 -1.67 -9.01
CA GLU A 69 22.97 -0.74 -9.74
C GLU A 69 22.32 0.28 -8.79
N ILE A 70 21.82 -0.18 -7.64
CA ILE A 70 21.27 0.71 -6.60
C ILE A 70 22.33 1.71 -6.15
N ALA A 71 23.55 1.26 -5.86
CA ALA A 71 24.65 2.12 -5.45
C ALA A 71 25.05 3.14 -6.53
N VAL A 72 24.94 2.79 -7.82
CA VAL A 72 25.14 3.74 -8.93
C VAL A 72 24.05 4.81 -8.93
N ILE A 73 22.78 4.43 -8.80
CA ILE A 73 21.64 5.36 -8.81
C ILE A 73 21.68 6.30 -7.59
N GLN A 74 22.04 5.79 -6.41
CA GLN A 74 22.17 6.58 -5.18
C GLN A 74 23.19 7.72 -5.30
N LYS A 75 24.21 7.63 -6.18
CA LYS A 75 25.13 8.75 -6.44
C LYS A 75 24.43 9.95 -7.08
N SER A 76 23.45 9.71 -7.95
CA SER A 76 22.64 10.75 -8.58
C SER A 76 21.50 11.22 -7.67
N TYR A 77 20.98 10.33 -6.81
CA TYR A 77 19.85 10.60 -5.93
C TYR A 77 20.20 10.32 -4.45
N PRO A 78 21.13 11.08 -3.84
CA PRO A 78 21.64 10.79 -2.49
C PRO A 78 20.58 10.90 -1.39
N LYS A 79 19.47 11.60 -1.66
CA LYS A 79 18.33 11.72 -0.73
C LYS A 79 17.46 10.47 -0.65
N ALA A 80 17.59 9.52 -1.58
CA ALA A 80 16.79 8.30 -1.58
C ALA A 80 17.06 7.43 -0.34
N GLY A 81 18.29 7.45 0.17
CA GLY A 81 18.71 6.68 1.35
C GLY A 81 18.53 5.16 1.15
N ASP A 82 18.62 4.43 2.27
CA ASP A 82 18.31 3.00 2.31
C ASP A 82 16.83 2.79 2.63
N PHE A 83 16.24 1.80 1.97
CA PHE A 83 14.89 1.33 2.22
C PHE A 83 14.88 0.31 3.37
N LYS A 84 14.06 0.50 4.39
CA LYS A 84 13.97 -0.42 5.54
C LYS A 84 12.81 -1.38 5.39
N LEU A 85 13.10 -2.67 5.53
CA LEU A 85 12.09 -3.71 5.65
C LEU A 85 12.01 -4.16 7.12
N PRO A 86 10.85 -4.65 7.59
CA PRO A 86 10.73 -5.25 8.91
C PRO A 86 11.73 -6.41 9.09
N LYS A 87 12.37 -6.47 10.27
CA LYS A 87 13.47 -7.42 10.54
C LYS A 87 13.02 -8.89 10.57
N ASP A 88 11.75 -9.12 10.89
CA ASP A 88 11.09 -10.42 10.91
C ASP A 88 10.52 -10.82 9.54
N GLY A 89 10.70 -9.98 8.51
CA GLY A 89 10.23 -10.24 7.14
C GLY A 89 8.71 -10.14 6.98
N LYS A 90 7.98 -9.69 7.99
CA LYS A 90 6.52 -9.53 7.95
C LYS A 90 6.15 -8.07 7.89
N ALA A 91 5.30 -7.69 6.94
CA ALA A 91 4.84 -6.30 6.85
C ALA A 91 4.12 -5.88 8.15
N LEU A 92 4.37 -4.66 8.61
CA LEU A 92 3.57 -4.09 9.68
C LEU A 92 2.14 -3.88 9.15
N ARG A 93 1.14 -4.52 9.77
CA ARG A 93 -0.28 -4.26 9.48
C ARG A 93 -0.87 -3.35 10.54
N LEU A 94 -1.59 -2.34 10.10
CA LEU A 94 -2.38 -1.44 10.94
C LEU A 94 -3.79 -1.37 10.38
N ASN A 95 -4.81 -1.27 11.21
CA ASN A 95 -6.13 -0.89 10.71
C ASN A 95 -6.13 0.61 10.39
N TYR A 96 -7.04 1.04 9.52
CA TYR A 96 -7.19 2.45 9.14
C TYR A 96 -7.30 3.36 10.37
N MET A 97 -8.12 2.98 11.35
CA MET A 97 -8.31 3.76 12.58
C MET A 97 -7.08 3.80 13.49
N ASP A 98 -6.19 2.80 13.43
CA ASP A 98 -4.89 2.87 14.10
C ASP A 98 -3.99 3.93 13.44
N GLY A 99 -4.03 4.03 12.11
CA GLY A 99 -3.35 5.08 11.35
C GLY A 99 -3.90 6.47 11.66
N VAL A 100 -5.23 6.61 11.74
CA VAL A 100 -5.90 7.84 12.18
C VAL A 100 -5.46 8.24 13.59
N ALA A 101 -5.43 7.30 14.53
CA ALA A 101 -4.99 7.55 15.90
C ALA A 101 -3.53 8.05 15.95
N LEU A 102 -2.62 7.44 15.19
CA LEU A 102 -1.21 7.87 15.11
C LEU A 102 -1.08 9.31 14.55
N LEU A 103 -1.87 9.67 13.55
CA LEU A 103 -1.89 11.01 12.99
C LEU A 103 -2.41 12.04 13.98
N LYS A 104 -3.48 11.69 14.70
CA LYS A 104 -4.08 12.53 15.75
C LYS A 104 -3.11 12.76 16.91
N GLU A 105 -2.42 11.71 17.36
CA GLU A 105 -1.35 11.81 18.36
C GLU A 105 -0.21 12.73 17.91
N ALA A 106 0.08 12.76 16.61
CA ALA A 106 1.08 13.64 16.01
C ALA A 106 0.56 15.07 15.75
N GLY A 107 -0.65 15.41 16.20
CA GLY A 107 -1.24 16.75 16.09
C GLY A 107 -1.80 17.07 14.71
N VAL A 108 -2.07 16.07 13.87
CA VAL A 108 -2.77 16.25 12.59
C VAL A 108 -4.27 16.29 12.85
N ASP A 109 -4.99 17.21 12.22
CA ASP A 109 -6.46 17.22 12.25
C ASP A 109 -6.99 16.04 11.42
N THR A 110 -7.66 15.11 12.09
CA THR A 110 -8.22 13.88 11.52
C THR A 110 -9.74 13.86 11.52
N SER A 111 -10.40 14.99 11.78
CA SER A 111 -11.85 15.06 11.96
C SER A 111 -12.64 14.47 10.78
N GLU A 112 -12.24 14.75 9.54
CA GLU A 112 -12.89 14.21 8.33
C GLU A 112 -12.69 12.69 8.19
N GLN A 113 -11.53 12.18 8.59
CA GLN A 113 -11.21 10.74 8.54
C GLN A 113 -11.94 9.97 9.63
N GLU A 114 -12.09 10.57 10.83
CA GLU A 114 -12.88 10.03 11.93
C GLU A 114 -14.39 10.03 11.60
N ALA A 115 -14.85 10.96 10.77
CA ALA A 115 -16.23 11.05 10.27
C ALA A 115 -16.47 10.25 8.97
N PHE A 116 -15.43 9.60 8.42
CA PHE A 116 -15.46 8.88 7.15
C PHE A 116 -15.91 9.73 5.94
N GLU A 117 -15.71 11.04 6.00
CA GLU A 117 -16.10 11.97 4.94
C GLU A 117 -15.09 11.96 3.79
N ASN A 118 -13.79 11.92 4.12
CA ASN A 118 -12.70 11.93 3.15
C ASN A 118 -11.58 10.95 3.53
N ASP A 119 -10.89 10.43 2.50
CA ASP A 119 -9.71 9.59 2.67
C ASP A 119 -8.47 10.42 3.08
N PHE A 120 -7.36 9.75 3.39
CA PHE A 120 -6.10 10.43 3.69
C PHE A 120 -5.63 11.34 2.57
N THR A 121 -5.26 12.56 2.95
CA THR A 121 -4.53 13.45 2.05
C THR A 121 -3.11 12.94 1.84
N THR A 122 -2.46 13.33 0.74
CA THR A 122 -1.04 13.00 0.51
C THR A 122 -0.12 13.49 1.65
N ALA A 123 -0.48 14.56 2.36
CA ALA A 123 0.28 15.04 3.51
C ALA A 123 0.14 14.10 4.71
N MET A 124 -1.07 13.60 4.97
CA MET A 124 -1.35 12.58 6.00
C MET A 124 -0.62 11.27 5.70
N GLU A 125 -0.70 10.76 4.47
CA GLU A 125 0.01 9.53 4.07
C GLU A 125 1.53 9.63 4.31
N LYS A 126 2.13 10.76 3.91
CA LYS A 126 3.55 11.03 4.14
C LYS A 126 3.89 11.13 5.62
N LYS A 127 3.05 11.82 6.41
CA LYS A 127 3.27 11.98 7.85
C LYS A 127 3.12 10.65 8.58
N LEU A 128 2.14 9.84 8.22
CA LEU A 128 1.96 8.50 8.77
C LEU A 128 3.16 7.60 8.46
N GLY A 129 3.67 7.62 7.22
CA GLY A 129 4.89 6.90 6.85
C GLY A 129 6.11 7.32 7.68
N GLN A 130 6.28 8.63 7.96
CA GLN A 130 7.33 9.13 8.85
C GLN A 130 7.19 8.59 10.28
N ILE A 131 5.97 8.65 10.84
CA ILE A 131 5.68 8.13 12.18
C ILE A 131 5.99 6.63 12.26
N ILE A 132 5.59 5.87 11.24
CA ILE A 132 5.83 4.44 11.18
C ILE A 132 7.33 4.12 11.08
N ARG A 133 8.07 4.85 10.25
CA ARG A 133 9.52 4.70 10.15
C ARG A 133 10.22 4.98 11.48
N GLU A 134 9.79 6.02 12.20
CA GLU A 134 10.35 6.39 13.50
C GLU A 134 9.99 5.38 14.60
N LYS A 135 8.75 4.88 14.63
CA LYS A 135 8.24 4.00 15.70
C LYS A 135 8.57 2.52 15.49
N TYR A 136 8.56 2.05 14.25
CA TYR A 136 8.66 0.63 13.89
C TYR A 136 9.87 0.29 13.01
N ASP A 137 10.71 1.26 12.66
CA ASP A 137 11.96 1.07 11.89
C ASP A 137 11.73 0.42 10.51
N THR A 138 10.61 0.71 9.85
CA THR A 138 10.24 0.18 8.52
C THR A 138 9.75 1.28 7.57
N ASP A 139 10.06 1.12 6.28
CA ASP A 139 9.52 1.93 5.18
C ASP A 139 8.35 1.24 4.45
N PHE A 140 8.06 -0.02 4.81
CA PHE A 140 6.96 -0.80 4.27
C PHE A 140 5.99 -1.22 5.37
N TYR A 141 4.72 -0.93 5.15
CA TYR A 141 3.60 -1.29 6.01
C TYR A 141 2.32 -1.40 5.17
N VAL A 142 1.30 -2.04 5.73
CA VAL A 142 -0.02 -2.23 5.16
C VAL A 142 -1.04 -1.57 6.07
N LEU A 143 -1.94 -0.81 5.45
CA LEU A 143 -3.13 -0.27 6.11
C LEU A 143 -4.34 -1.09 5.65
N ASP A 144 -5.06 -1.67 6.59
CA ASP A 144 -6.20 -2.56 6.38
C ASP A 144 -7.49 -1.92 6.92
N ARG A 145 -8.65 -2.49 6.60
CA ARG A 145 -9.97 -2.07 7.10
C ARG A 145 -10.27 -0.58 6.88
N PHE A 146 -10.17 -0.14 5.63
CA PHE A 146 -10.59 1.21 5.25
C PHE A 146 -12.12 1.38 5.32
N PRO A 147 -12.63 2.59 5.60
CA PRO A 147 -14.07 2.86 5.64
C PRO A 147 -14.73 2.63 4.28
N MET A 148 -15.93 2.06 4.27
CA MET A 148 -16.65 1.75 3.04
C MET A 148 -16.98 3.00 2.20
N ALA A 149 -17.23 4.14 2.85
CA ALA A 149 -17.62 5.39 2.20
C ALA A 149 -16.58 5.92 1.19
N VAL A 150 -15.30 5.57 1.36
CA VAL A 150 -14.18 6.07 0.53
C VAL A 150 -13.62 5.00 -0.41
N ARG A 151 -14.30 3.84 -0.54
CA ARG A 151 -13.86 2.72 -1.38
C ARG A 151 -14.80 2.49 -2.57
N PRO A 152 -14.31 1.89 -3.66
CA PRO A 152 -15.16 1.55 -4.80
C PRO A 152 -16.32 0.60 -4.43
N PHE A 153 -17.40 0.66 -5.20
CA PHE A 153 -18.64 -0.09 -4.95
C PHE A 153 -18.48 -1.63 -4.86
N TYR A 154 -17.43 -2.20 -5.45
CA TYR A 154 -17.15 -3.64 -5.45
C TYR A 154 -16.42 -4.12 -4.19
N THR A 155 -16.09 -3.20 -3.27
CA THR A 155 -15.44 -3.53 -2.00
C THR A 155 -16.41 -4.29 -1.11
N LYS A 156 -15.97 -5.40 -0.52
CA LYS A 156 -16.78 -6.15 0.43
C LYS A 156 -16.72 -5.45 1.80
N ALA A 157 -17.89 -5.11 2.35
CA ALA A 157 -18.00 -4.57 3.70
C ALA A 157 -17.44 -5.55 4.75
N ASP A 158 -16.77 -5.00 5.77
CA ASP A 158 -16.32 -5.75 6.93
C ASP A 158 -17.56 -6.34 7.66
N PRO A 159 -17.58 -7.65 7.97
CA PRO A 159 -18.72 -8.29 8.60
C PRO A 159 -18.98 -7.84 10.05
N GLU A 160 -17.96 -7.31 10.74
CA GLU A 160 -18.05 -6.85 12.13
C GLU A 160 -18.39 -5.35 12.21
N ASP A 161 -17.94 -4.57 11.22
CA ASP A 161 -18.20 -3.13 11.14
C ASP A 161 -18.48 -2.72 9.69
N PRO A 162 -19.76 -2.61 9.27
CA PRO A 162 -20.11 -2.35 7.87
C PRO A 162 -19.94 -0.88 7.46
N THR A 163 -19.34 -0.03 8.30
CA THR A 163 -19.22 1.42 8.08
C THR A 163 -18.07 1.86 7.17
#